data_AF-A0A533VMZ4-F1
#
_entry.id   AF-A0A533VMZ4-F1
#
_cell.length_a   1.000
_cell.length_b   1.000
_cell.length_c   1.000
_cell.angle_alpha   90.00
_cell.angle_beta   90.00
_cell.angle_gamma   90.00
#
_symmetry.space_group_name_H-M   'P 1'
#
loop_
_entity.id
_entity.type
_entity.pdbx_description
1 polymer ?
#
loop_
_entity_poly.entity_id
_entity_poly.type
_entity_poly.pdbx_seq_one_letter_code
_entity_poly.pdbx_strand_id
1 'polypeptide(L)'
;MVQIVPFDNGNFISITEGKEKIGTLVVSIGSGGRTSTATVIPSKSETTFLKMVSERVAATINGICIFSLSIQKELELDSMKVLMNEVMEIIK
;
A
#
# COMPACT_ATOMS: atom_id res chain seq x y z
N MET A 1 -2.29 11.91 -5.13
CA MET A 1 -3.30 11.16 -5.90
C MET A 1 -3.24 9.71 -5.49
N VAL A 2 -4.40 9.08 -5.35
CA VAL A 2 -4.54 7.65 -5.03
C VAL A 2 -5.16 6.97 -6.24
N GLN A 3 -4.55 5.89 -6.70
CA GLN A 3 -5.04 5.05 -7.79
C GLN A 3 -5.12 3.61 -7.29
N ILE A 4 -6.25 2.96 -7.56
CA ILE A 4 -6.48 1.56 -7.21
C ILE A 4 -6.95 0.84 -8.45
N VAL A 5 -6.25 -0.23 -8.79
CA VAL A 5 -6.57 -1.13 -9.90
C VAL A 5 -6.93 -2.48 -9.29
N PRO A 6 -8.23 -2.83 -9.23
CA PRO A 6 -8.67 -4.10 -8.69
C PRO A 6 -8.44 -5.24 -9.69
N PHE A 7 -8.20 -6.43 -9.15
CA PHE A 7 -8.10 -7.71 -9.84
C PHE A 7 -8.88 -8.75 -9.04
N ASP A 8 -9.28 -9.85 -9.69
CA ASP A 8 -10.05 -10.92 -9.03
C ASP A 8 -9.39 -11.49 -7.76
N ASN A 9 -8.05 -11.46 -7.71
CA ASN A 9 -7.27 -12.00 -6.60
C ASN A 9 -6.50 -10.93 -5.80
N GLY A 10 -6.72 -9.64 -6.06
CA GLY A 10 -5.87 -8.61 -5.47
C GLY A 10 -6.13 -7.18 -5.90
N ASN A 11 -5.28 -6.28 -5.42
CA ASN A 11 -5.30 -4.87 -5.78
C ASN A 11 -3.89 -4.36 -6.03
N PHE A 12 -3.76 -3.53 -7.07
CA PHE A 12 -2.61 -2.64 -7.22
C PHE A 12 -3.01 -1.24 -6.72
N ILE A 13 -2.32 -0.78 -5.67
CA ILE A 13 -2.54 0.52 -5.05
C ILE A 13 -1.32 1.38 -5.34
N SER A 14 -1.52 2.53 -5.97
CA SER A 14 -0.47 3.50 -6.26
C SER A 14 -0.83 4.84 -5.64
N ILE A 15 0.07 5.34 -4.79
CA ILE A 15 -0.06 6.66 -4.18
C ILE A 15 1.12 7.49 -4.64
N THR A 16 0.83 8.64 -5.24
CA THR A 16 1.86 9.53 -5.77
C THR A 16 1.59 10.99 -5.47
N GLU A 17 2.66 11.72 -5.14
CA GLU A 17 2.69 13.17 -5.02
C GLU A 17 3.26 13.81 -6.31
N GLY A 18 2.46 14.65 -6.97
CA GLY A 18 2.83 15.29 -8.23
C GLY A 18 2.60 14.38 -9.44
N LYS A 19 3.65 14.08 -10.20
CA LYS A 19 3.57 13.27 -11.43
C LYS A 19 3.48 11.78 -11.10
N GLU A 20 2.63 11.04 -11.81
CA GLU A 20 2.51 9.57 -11.71
C GLU A 20 3.87 8.88 -11.84
N LYS A 21 4.29 8.19 -10.78
CA LYS A 21 5.57 7.51 -10.68
C LYS A 21 5.45 6.30 -9.78
N ILE A 22 6.06 5.20 -10.20
CA ILE A 22 6.30 4.07 -9.31
C ILE A 22 7.42 4.45 -8.35
N GLY A 23 7.11 4.46 -7.06
CA GLY A 23 8.07 4.73 -6.00
C GLY A 23 8.47 3.44 -5.27
N THR A 24 8.62 3.53 -3.95
CA THR A 24 8.78 2.36 -3.09
C THR A 24 7.65 1.39 -3.35
N LEU A 25 7.97 0.10 -3.46
CA LEU A 25 7.01 -0.93 -3.81
C LEU A 25 7.10 -2.09 -2.84
N VAL A 26 5.97 -2.43 -2.23
CA VAL A 26 5.81 -3.58 -1.37
C VAL A 26 4.71 -4.47 -1.93
N VAL A 27 4.86 -5.78 -1.72
CA VAL A 27 3.86 -6.77 -2.06
C VAL A 27 3.51 -7.53 -0.81
N SER A 28 2.22 -7.59 -0.48
CA SER A 28 1.70 -8.40 0.61
C SER A 28 0.70 -9.42 0.08
N ILE A 29 0.76 -10.64 0.62
CA ILE A 29 -0.13 -11.73 0.26
C ILE A 29 -0.79 -12.23 1.54
N GLY A 30 -2.13 -12.14 1.59
CA GLY A 30 -2.96 -12.68 2.65
C GLY A 30 -3.52 -14.04 2.21
N SER A 31 -3.32 -15.08 3.02
CA SER A 31 -3.92 -16.39 2.80
C SER A 31 -4.01 -17.17 4.10
N GLY A 32 -5.18 -17.76 4.39
CA GLY A 32 -5.36 -18.65 5.54
C GLY A 32 -5.10 -17.97 6.88
N GLY A 33 -5.45 -16.69 7.01
CA GLY A 33 -5.25 -15.91 8.24
C GLY A 33 -3.79 -15.47 8.49
N ARG A 34 -2.89 -15.68 7.53
CA ARG A 34 -1.50 -15.21 7.58
C ARG A 34 -1.24 -14.21 6.46
N THR A 35 -0.35 -13.26 6.73
CA THR A 35 0.17 -12.32 5.73
C THR A 35 1.67 -12.49 5.57
N SER A 36 2.15 -12.41 4.33
CA SER A 36 3.57 -12.35 4.00
C SER A 36 3.84 -11.10 3.18
N THR A 37 4.93 -10.39 3.47
CA THR A 37 5.26 -9.11 2.84
C THR A 37 6.70 -9.10 2.36
N ALA A 38 6.89 -8.62 1.13
CA ALA A 38 8.19 -8.39 0.53
C ALA A 38 8.31 -6.93 0.07
N THR A 39 9.47 -6.33 0.30
CA THR A 39 9.83 -5.05 -0.32
C THR A 39 10.55 -5.34 -1.63
N VAL A 40 9.98 -4.86 -2.74
CA VAL A 40 10.51 -5.07 -4.10
C VAL A 40 11.36 -3.87 -4.52
N ILE A 41 10.86 -2.66 -4.28
CA ILE A 41 11.61 -1.41 -4.49
C ILE A 41 11.78 -0.75 -3.12
N PRO A 42 13.00 -0.66 -2.57
CA PRO A 42 13.23 -0.07 -1.26
C PRO A 42 13.00 1.44 -1.28
N SER A 43 12.62 2.00 -0.12
CA SER A 43 12.66 3.45 0.09
C SER A 43 14.04 3.88 0.59
N LYS A 44 14.36 5.16 0.40
CA LYS A 44 15.46 5.83 1.11
C LYS A 44 15.07 6.23 2.54
N SER A 45 13.78 6.27 2.85
CA SER A 45 13.18 6.57 4.16
C SER A 45 12.50 5.33 4.76
N GLU A 46 11.89 5.46 5.93
CA GLU A 46 11.27 4.33 6.62
C GLU A 46 10.05 3.77 5.86
N THR A 47 9.99 2.44 5.69
CA THR A 47 8.96 1.73 4.89
C THR A 47 7.86 1.08 5.75
N THR A 48 7.91 1.27 7.06
CA THR A 48 7.07 0.55 8.04
C THR A 48 5.58 0.80 7.80
N PHE A 49 5.19 2.04 7.54
CA PHE A 49 3.81 2.40 7.20
C PHE A 49 3.31 1.66 5.95
N LEU A 50 4.14 1.60 4.89
CA LEU A 50 3.76 0.95 3.64
C LEU A 50 3.49 -0.53 3.80
N LYS A 51 4.38 -1.22 4.51
CA LYS A 51 4.23 -2.63 4.82
C LYS A 51 2.95 -2.88 5.61
N MET A 52 2.69 -2.07 6.63
CA MET A 52 1.51 -2.19 7.48
C MET A 52 0.21 -2.03 6.68
N VAL A 53 0.12 -1.00 5.84
CA VAL A 53 -1.09 -0.78 5.01
C VAL A 53 -1.25 -1.93 4.02
N SER A 54 -0.19 -2.30 3.31
CA SER A 54 -0.21 -3.41 2.34
C SER A 54 -0.64 -4.74 2.98
N GLU A 55 -0.15 -5.04 4.19
CA GLU A 55 -0.56 -6.22 4.97
C GLU A 55 -2.03 -6.16 5.37
N ARG A 56 -2.47 -5.01 5.86
CA ARG A 56 -3.86 -4.82 6.27
C ARG A 56 -4.81 -5.03 5.11
N VAL A 57 -4.47 -4.50 3.93
CA VAL A 57 -5.23 -4.72 2.71
C VAL A 57 -5.26 -6.20 2.35
N ALA A 58 -4.10 -6.83 2.18
CA ALA A 58 -3.98 -8.23 1.77
C ALA A 58 -4.74 -9.18 2.72
N ALA A 59 -4.68 -8.93 4.03
CA ALA A 59 -5.45 -9.64 5.04
C ALA A 59 -6.97 -9.44 4.87
N THR A 60 -7.41 -8.22 4.58
CA THR A 60 -8.84 -7.89 4.44
C THR A 60 -9.48 -8.59 3.26
N ILE A 61 -8.78 -8.62 2.12
CA ILE A 61 -9.27 -9.24 0.90
C ILE A 61 -8.93 -10.73 0.80
N ASN A 62 -8.16 -11.28 1.74
CA ASN A 62 -7.58 -12.62 1.68
C ASN A 62 -6.94 -12.90 0.30
N GLY A 63 -6.08 -11.98 -0.14
CA GLY A 63 -5.54 -11.91 -1.50
C GLY A 63 -4.24 -11.11 -1.59
N ILE A 64 -3.93 -10.59 -2.77
CA ILE A 64 -2.64 -9.92 -3.07
C ILE A 64 -2.82 -8.40 -3.03
N CYS A 65 -1.96 -7.70 -2.29
CA CYS A 65 -1.83 -6.26 -2.35
C CYS A 65 -0.46 -5.90 -2.92
N ILE A 66 -0.42 -5.16 -4.02
CA ILE A 66 0.79 -4.53 -4.54
C ILE A 66 0.66 -3.04 -4.26
N PHE A 67 1.51 -2.50 -3.40
CA PHE A 67 1.42 -1.10 -2.97
C PHE A 67 2.66 -0.33 -3.43
N SER A 68 2.45 0.71 -4.23
CA SER A 68 3.47 1.70 -4.59
C SER A 68 3.23 3.04 -3.89
N LEU A 69 4.29 3.64 -3.35
CA LEU A 69 4.27 5.00 -2.81
C LEU A 69 5.42 5.83 -3.36
N SER A 70 5.08 6.95 -3.97
CA SER A 70 6.01 7.97 -4.44
C SER A 70 5.67 9.32 -3.82
N ILE A 71 6.41 9.71 -2.79
CA ILE A 71 6.24 10.97 -2.05
C ILE A 71 7.54 11.76 -2.05
N GLN A 72 7.46 13.09 -2.01
CA GLN A 72 8.63 13.97 -2.00
C GLN A 72 9.11 14.28 -0.58
N LYS A 73 8.19 14.27 0.37
CA LYS A 73 8.43 14.51 1.80
C LYS A 73 7.96 13.32 2.61
N GLU A 74 8.51 13.13 3.81
CA GLU A 74 8.02 12.12 4.74
C GLU A 74 6.56 12.38 5.10
N LEU A 75 5.83 11.29 5.33
CA LEU A 75 4.45 11.33 5.76
C LEU A 75 4.38 11.65 7.25
N GLU A 76 3.63 12.69 7.60
CA GLU A 76 3.26 12.96 8.99
C GLU A 76 2.22 11.95 9.48
N LEU A 77 2.18 11.72 10.79
CA LEU A 77 1.26 10.75 11.41
C LEU A 77 -0.21 10.99 11.05
N ASP A 78 -0.65 12.24 10.97
CA ASP A 78 -2.04 12.54 10.61
C ASP A 78 -2.32 12.25 9.13
N SER A 79 -1.37 12.54 8.24
CA SER A 79 -1.44 12.14 6.83
C SER A 79 -1.47 10.62 6.67
N MET A 80 -0.70 9.87 7.47
CA MET A 80 -0.71 8.41 7.47
C MET A 80 -2.09 7.84 7.87
N LYS A 81 -2.73 8.41 8.90
CA LYS A 81 -4.07 7.98 9.33
C LYS A 81 -5.11 8.23 8.26
N VAL A 82 -5.09 9.41 7.64
CA VAL A 82 -6.01 9.76 6.55
C VAL A 82 -5.84 8.80 5.38
N LEU A 83 -4.59 8.55 4.94
CA LEU A 83 -4.30 7.61 3.87
C LEU A 83 -4.76 6.17 4.18
N MET A 84 -4.54 5.71 5.42
CA MET A 84 -5.02 4.39 5.82
C MET A 84 -6.55 4.31 5.74
N ASN A 85 -7.27 5.34 6.20
CA ASN A 85 -8.72 5.36 6.13
C ASN A 85 -9.21 5.39 4.67
N GLU A 86 -8.65 6.26 3.83
CA GLU A 86 -9.02 6.34 2.40
C GLU A 86 -8.80 5.00 1.68
N VAL A 87 -7.64 4.37 1.88
CA VAL A 87 -7.35 3.06 1.28
C VAL A 87 -8.34 2.00 1.76
N MET A 88 -8.65 1.97 3.06
CA MET A 88 -9.56 0.98 3.62
C MET A 88 -11.03 1.22 3.24
N GLU A 89 -11.43 2.46 2.99
CA GLU A 89 -12.76 2.79 2.47
C GLU A 89 -12.96 2.31 1.03
N ILE A 90 -11.91 2.41 0.19
CA ILE A 90 -12.00 1.97 -1.21
C ILE A 90 -11.98 0.44 -1.34
N ILE A 91 -11.46 -0.25 -0.33
CA ILE A 91 -11.31 -1.72 -0.34
C ILE A 91 -12.51 -2.43 0.32
N LYS A 92 -13.39 -1.68 1.00
CA LYS A 92 -14.70 -2.17 1.45
C LYS A 92 -15.64 -2.41 0.27
#